data_AF-A0A2V8DAJ9-F1
#
_entry.id   AF-A0A2V8DAJ9-F1
#
_cell.length_a   1.000
_cell.length_b   1.000
_cell.length_c   1.000
_cell.angle_alpha   90.00
_cell.angle_beta   90.00
_cell.angle_gamma   90.00
#
_symmetry.space_group_name_H-M   'P 1'
#
loop_
_entity.id
_entity.type
_entity.pdbx_description
1 polymer ?
#
loop_
_entity_poly.entity_id
_entity_poly.type
_entity_poly.pdbx_seq_one_letter_code
_entity_poly.pdbx_strand_id
1 'polypeptide(L)'
;MEITKMLLDADAEVDAACHVYGSDCTTLGLTATSIHPANAGTMDELLQLLLDRGAHMDSQGSAGRAHSLVFACLANGQPDAARFLASRGAPVDFVSAAALDRLEQVEKHFNRDGSRKPGVSKESLQEAYRHACGYGATRVVEFLLERGADMTEHTGDGYTGTHYAVMSGSVETVKLLLRRNPPLEGKTTHGRSVLFHALWSATRGDLDAHVPIIEALIAAGAEVPEKHPPVNATIDALLERHGSRTDSNWHWFNE
;
A
#
# COMPACT_ATOMS: atom_id res chain seq x y z
N MET A 1 -14.45 -0.24 22.67
CA MET A 1 -13.59 0.10 23.82
C MET A 1 -14.12 -0.43 25.13
N GLU A 2 -15.30 0.00 25.60
CA GLU A 2 -15.84 -0.43 26.92
C GLU A 2 -16.01 -1.95 27.03
N ILE A 3 -16.57 -2.59 26.00
CA ILE A 3 -16.73 -4.06 25.98
C ILE A 3 -15.38 -4.77 26.09
N THR A 4 -14.37 -4.33 25.33
CA THR A 4 -13.01 -4.89 25.39
C THR A 4 -12.43 -4.78 26.79
N LYS A 5 -12.58 -3.62 27.46
CA LYS A 5 -12.13 -3.44 28.85
C LYS A 5 -12.86 -4.40 29.80
N MET A 6 -14.19 -4.47 29.72
CA MET A 6 -15.00 -5.36 30.55
C MET A 6 -14.59 -6.83 30.40
N LEU A 7 -14.32 -7.29 29.17
CA LEU A 7 -13.88 -8.67 28.92
C LEU A 7 -12.50 -8.94 29.53
N LEU A 8 -11.53 -8.05 29.30
CA LEU A 8 -10.18 -8.22 29.83
C LEU A 8 -10.10 -8.06 31.35
N ASP A 9 -10.98 -7.24 31.94
CA ASP A 9 -11.13 -7.11 33.41
C ASP A 9 -11.81 -8.35 34.03
N ALA A 10 -12.52 -9.15 33.23
CA ALA A 10 -13.11 -10.43 33.60
C ALA A 10 -12.19 -11.62 33.23
N ASP A 11 -10.88 -11.38 33.14
CA ASP A 11 -9.84 -12.38 32.85
C ASP A 11 -9.98 -13.10 31.48
N ALA A 12 -10.59 -12.44 30.48
CA ALA A 12 -10.53 -12.96 29.11
C ALA A 12 -9.07 -13.05 28.62
N GLU A 13 -8.74 -14.16 27.94
CA GLU A 13 -7.41 -14.39 27.39
C GLU A 13 -7.07 -13.32 26.32
N VAL A 14 -6.07 -12.48 26.61
CA VAL A 14 -5.70 -11.33 25.74
C VAL A 14 -5.18 -11.77 24.38
N ASP A 15 -4.48 -12.91 24.33
CA ASP A 15 -3.94 -13.51 23.11
C ASP A 15 -4.85 -14.64 22.56
N ALA A 16 -6.13 -14.63 22.92
CA ALA A 16 -7.10 -15.56 22.37
C ALA A 16 -6.98 -15.59 20.84
N ALA A 17 -6.82 -16.79 20.31
CA ALA A 17 -6.65 -17.04 18.89
C ALA A 17 -7.87 -17.76 18.31
N CYS A 18 -8.18 -17.48 17.06
CA CYS A 18 -9.18 -18.25 16.32
C CYS A 18 -8.68 -18.62 14.92
N HIS A 19 -9.15 -19.76 14.43
CA HIS A 19 -8.80 -20.24 13.10
C HIS A 19 -9.78 -19.67 12.06
N VAL A 20 -9.39 -18.55 11.46
CA VAL A 20 -10.17 -17.84 10.44
C VAL A 20 -9.32 -17.59 9.21
N TYR A 21 -9.95 -17.50 8.04
CA TYR A 21 -9.24 -17.27 6.77
C TYR A 21 -8.14 -18.32 6.45
N GLY A 22 -8.25 -19.52 7.02
CA GLY A 22 -7.33 -20.63 6.75
C GLY A 22 -6.01 -20.57 7.54
N SER A 23 -5.99 -19.85 8.66
CA SER A 23 -4.86 -19.74 9.59
C SER A 23 -5.29 -19.29 10.98
N ASP A 24 -4.42 -19.46 11.96
CA ASP A 24 -4.63 -18.90 13.30
C ASP A 24 -4.38 -17.39 13.30
N CYS A 25 -5.27 -16.66 13.96
CA CYS A 25 -5.23 -15.20 14.12
C CYS A 25 -5.46 -14.83 15.59
N THR A 26 -4.54 -14.06 16.19
CA THR A 26 -4.72 -13.54 17.56
C THR A 26 -5.67 -12.35 17.61
N THR A 27 -6.19 -12.05 18.81
CA THR A 27 -7.04 -10.86 19.05
C THR A 27 -6.34 -9.56 18.64
N LEU A 28 -5.04 -9.42 18.95
CA LEU A 28 -4.23 -8.27 18.51
C LEU A 28 -4.15 -8.21 16.98
N GLY A 29 -3.89 -9.36 16.35
CA GLY A 29 -3.86 -9.53 14.90
C GLY A 29 -5.11 -9.05 14.19
N LEU A 30 -6.23 -9.65 14.56
CA LEU A 30 -7.54 -9.33 13.99
C LEU A 30 -7.92 -7.87 14.21
N THR A 31 -7.55 -7.30 15.36
CA THR A 31 -7.78 -5.89 15.64
C THR A 31 -6.95 -5.03 14.68
N ALA A 32 -5.64 -5.28 14.60
CA ALA A 32 -4.69 -4.49 13.82
C ALA A 32 -4.94 -4.52 12.31
N THR A 33 -5.47 -5.63 11.78
CA THR A 33 -5.77 -5.79 10.35
C THR A 33 -7.20 -5.41 9.97
N SER A 34 -8.06 -5.03 10.93
CA SER A 34 -9.48 -4.77 10.68
C SER A 34 -9.77 -3.31 10.34
N ILE A 35 -10.62 -3.09 9.34
CA ILE A 35 -11.10 -1.76 8.96
C ILE A 35 -12.06 -1.14 10.00
N HIS A 36 -12.74 -1.95 10.82
CA HIS A 36 -13.77 -1.47 11.73
C HIS A 36 -13.23 -0.55 12.85
N PRO A 37 -12.20 -0.93 13.63
CA PRO A 37 -11.61 -0.04 14.62
C PRO A 37 -10.94 1.19 13.98
N ALA A 38 -10.41 1.07 12.75
CA ALA A 38 -9.86 2.20 11.99
C ALA A 38 -10.96 3.23 11.64
N ASN A 39 -12.07 2.78 11.04
CA ASN A 39 -13.21 3.65 10.72
C ASN A 39 -13.85 4.28 11.97
N ALA A 40 -13.80 3.58 13.10
CA ALA A 40 -14.28 4.10 14.37
C ALA A 40 -13.30 5.09 15.03
N GLY A 41 -12.08 5.26 14.50
CA GLY A 41 -11.05 6.11 15.10
C GLY A 41 -10.53 5.59 16.45
N THR A 42 -10.63 4.28 16.71
CA THR A 42 -10.28 3.65 18.00
C THR A 42 -9.13 2.66 17.90
N MET A 43 -8.52 2.53 16.72
CA MET A 43 -7.45 1.56 16.45
C MET A 43 -6.31 1.68 17.46
N ASP A 44 -5.67 2.84 17.57
CA ASP A 44 -4.51 3.04 18.43
C ASP A 44 -4.83 2.79 19.91
N GLU A 45 -5.99 3.23 20.38
CA GLU A 45 -6.42 2.98 21.76
C GLU A 45 -6.66 1.49 22.04
N LEU A 46 -7.25 0.77 21.08
CA LEU A 46 -7.50 -0.67 21.20
C LEU A 46 -6.21 -1.46 21.17
N LEU A 47 -5.31 -1.15 20.24
CA LEU A 47 -4.00 -1.77 20.17
C LEU A 47 -3.20 -1.48 21.45
N GLN A 48 -3.23 -0.23 21.94
CA GLN A 48 -2.57 0.12 23.19
C GLN A 48 -3.13 -0.68 24.37
N LEU A 49 -4.45 -0.77 24.49
CA LEU A 49 -5.09 -1.53 25.56
C LEU A 49 -4.68 -3.01 25.52
N LEU A 50 -4.66 -3.65 24.36
CA LEU A 50 -4.26 -5.05 24.23
C LEU A 50 -2.79 -5.25 24.62
N LEU A 51 -1.90 -4.36 24.19
CA LEU A 51 -0.48 -4.39 24.57
C LEU A 51 -0.28 -4.16 26.08
N ASP A 52 -1.02 -3.23 26.69
CA ASP A 52 -0.99 -2.97 28.14
C ASP A 52 -1.47 -4.18 28.96
N ARG A 53 -2.33 -5.02 28.36
CA ARG A 53 -2.81 -6.28 28.94
C ARG A 53 -1.94 -7.48 28.57
N GLY A 54 -0.82 -7.26 27.88
CA GLY A 54 0.21 -8.27 27.64
C GLY A 54 0.13 -9.00 26.30
N ALA A 55 -0.66 -8.52 25.34
CA ALA A 55 -0.75 -9.13 24.01
C ALA A 55 0.61 -9.22 23.31
N HIS A 56 0.92 -10.38 22.73
CA HIS A 56 2.20 -10.63 22.06
C HIS A 56 2.18 -10.25 20.58
N MET A 57 3.17 -9.45 20.16
CA MET A 57 3.31 -8.95 18.77
C MET A 57 3.94 -9.97 17.80
N ASP A 58 4.54 -11.04 18.32
CA ASP A 58 5.31 -12.05 17.58
C ASP A 58 4.77 -13.48 17.78
N SER A 59 3.54 -13.60 18.26
CA SER A 59 2.87 -14.89 18.44
C SER A 59 2.68 -15.61 17.10
N GLN A 60 2.80 -16.95 17.08
CA GLN A 60 2.45 -17.73 15.89
C GLN A 60 1.00 -17.46 15.51
N GLY A 61 0.75 -17.12 14.24
CA GLY A 61 -0.59 -16.70 13.83
C GLY A 61 -0.95 -15.28 14.25
N SER A 62 0.04 -14.39 14.49
CA SER A 62 -0.25 -12.97 14.79
C SER A 62 -1.15 -12.30 13.74
N ALA A 63 -1.20 -12.79 12.50
CA ALA A 63 -2.20 -12.37 11.50
C ALA A 63 -2.25 -13.36 10.31
N GLY A 64 -2.16 -14.67 10.60
CA GLY A 64 -2.22 -15.73 9.59
C GLY A 64 -0.89 -16.24 9.03
N ARG A 65 -0.91 -16.77 7.79
CA ARG A 65 0.20 -17.56 7.21
C ARG A 65 1.49 -16.72 7.04
N ALA A 66 2.43 -16.93 7.95
CA ALA A 66 3.88 -16.70 7.88
C ALA A 66 4.42 -15.26 7.70
N HIS A 67 3.58 -14.22 7.73
CA HIS A 67 4.05 -12.83 7.65
C HIS A 67 4.10 -12.15 9.02
N SER A 68 4.94 -11.13 9.17
CA SER A 68 4.99 -10.30 10.39
C SER A 68 3.64 -9.58 10.60
N LEU A 69 3.30 -9.27 11.86
CA LEU A 69 2.08 -8.52 12.17
C LEU A 69 2.06 -7.16 11.45
N VAL A 70 3.23 -6.51 11.33
CA VAL A 70 3.40 -5.26 10.59
C VAL A 70 3.07 -5.44 9.11
N PHE A 71 3.63 -6.48 8.47
CA PHE A 71 3.30 -6.79 7.08
C PHE A 71 1.82 -7.09 6.89
N ALA A 72 1.19 -7.84 7.79
CA ALA A 72 -0.22 -8.17 7.68
C ALA A 72 -1.13 -6.94 7.76
N CYS A 73 -0.77 -5.95 8.59
CA CYS A 73 -1.45 -4.65 8.59
C CYS A 73 -1.34 -3.98 7.21
N LEU A 74 -0.14 -3.95 6.63
CA LEU A 74 0.10 -3.40 5.29
C LEU A 74 -0.63 -4.20 4.18
N ALA A 75 -0.72 -5.52 4.29
CA ALA A 75 -1.46 -6.33 3.31
C ALA A 75 -2.98 -6.05 3.35
N ASN A 76 -3.49 -5.59 4.50
CA ASN A 76 -4.90 -5.26 4.71
C ASN A 76 -5.19 -3.74 4.66
N GLY A 77 -4.25 -2.94 4.14
CA GLY A 77 -4.44 -1.50 4.00
C GLY A 77 -4.55 -0.75 5.34
N GLN A 78 -3.90 -1.24 6.39
CA GLN A 78 -3.85 -0.62 7.72
C GLN A 78 -2.45 -0.04 8.02
N PRO A 79 -1.96 0.97 7.28
CA PRO A 79 -0.61 1.49 7.47
C PRO A 79 -0.42 2.22 8.81
N ASP A 80 -1.47 2.82 9.38
CA ASP A 80 -1.39 3.47 10.70
C ASP A 80 -1.20 2.46 11.82
N ALA A 81 -1.97 1.36 11.82
CA ALA A 81 -1.74 0.24 12.73
C ALA A 81 -0.33 -0.34 12.58
N ALA A 82 0.14 -0.51 11.33
CA ALA A 82 1.50 -0.96 11.05
C ALA A 82 2.55 -0.02 11.66
N ARG A 83 2.41 1.30 11.47
CA ARG A 83 3.29 2.32 12.07
C ARG A 83 3.24 2.30 13.58
N PHE A 84 2.04 2.21 14.16
CA PHE A 84 1.83 2.14 15.60
C PHE A 84 2.58 0.96 16.20
N LEU A 85 2.34 -0.26 15.70
CA LEU A 85 2.98 -1.47 16.21
C LEU A 85 4.50 -1.45 15.99
N ALA A 86 4.96 -0.99 14.84
CA ALA A 86 6.37 -0.82 14.55
C ALA A 86 7.05 0.26 15.43
N SER A 87 6.29 1.20 16.00
CA SER A 87 6.78 2.16 17.01
C SER A 87 6.86 1.54 18.42
N ARG A 88 6.11 0.46 18.67
CA ARG A 88 6.11 -0.30 19.92
C ARG A 88 7.05 -1.50 19.93
N GLY A 89 7.84 -1.66 18.87
CA GLY A 89 8.88 -2.69 18.79
C GLY A 89 8.42 -3.99 18.12
N ALA A 90 7.26 -4.00 17.44
CA ALA A 90 6.90 -5.11 16.58
C ALA A 90 8.01 -5.35 15.53
N PRO A 91 8.40 -6.60 15.24
CA PRO A 91 9.40 -6.90 14.22
C PRO A 91 9.02 -6.31 12.86
N VAL A 92 9.97 -5.64 12.22
CA VAL A 92 9.81 -5.04 10.90
C VAL A 92 10.79 -5.72 9.95
N ASP A 93 10.27 -6.50 9.01
CA ASP A 93 11.05 -7.09 7.93
C ASP A 93 11.43 -6.06 6.85
N PHE A 94 12.25 -6.48 5.88
CA PHE A 94 12.75 -5.62 4.81
C PHE A 94 11.63 -4.96 3.98
N VAL A 95 10.59 -5.72 3.63
CA VAL A 95 9.48 -5.23 2.80
C VAL A 95 8.62 -4.24 3.60
N SER A 96 8.33 -4.57 4.86
CA SER A 96 7.58 -3.72 5.78
C SER A 96 8.34 -2.42 6.08
N ALA A 97 9.65 -2.48 6.26
CA ALA A 97 10.49 -1.30 6.44
C ALA A 97 10.42 -0.38 5.21
N ALA A 98 10.42 -0.97 4.01
CA ALA A 98 10.29 -0.21 2.78
C ALA A 98 8.92 0.47 2.64
N ALA A 99 7.83 -0.25 2.91
CA ALA A 99 6.47 0.28 2.89
C ALA A 99 6.24 1.39 3.92
N LEU A 100 6.89 1.31 5.08
CA LEU A 100 6.79 2.30 6.15
C LEU A 100 7.74 3.50 6.01
N ASP A 101 8.40 3.67 4.86
CA ASP A 101 9.41 4.71 4.60
C ASP A 101 10.57 4.72 5.62
N ARG A 102 10.95 3.55 6.15
CA ARG A 102 12.02 3.41 7.15
C ARG A 102 13.37 3.21 6.46
N LEU A 103 13.83 4.23 5.75
CA LEU A 103 15.05 4.18 4.92
C LEU A 103 16.28 3.62 5.67
N GLU A 104 16.54 4.06 6.90
CA GLU A 104 17.68 3.58 7.69
C GLU A 104 17.62 2.07 8.00
N GLN A 105 16.42 1.50 8.09
CA GLN A 105 16.25 0.06 8.28
C GLN A 105 16.49 -0.67 6.96
N VAL A 106 15.93 -0.15 5.85
CA VAL A 106 16.16 -0.66 4.49
C VAL A 106 17.65 -0.69 4.15
N GLU A 107 18.38 0.39 4.45
CA GLU A 107 19.82 0.52 4.19
C GLU A 107 20.67 -0.58 4.85
N LYS A 108 20.26 -1.07 6.02
CA LYS A 108 20.97 -2.15 6.74
C LYS A 108 21.02 -3.46 5.96
N HIS A 109 20.17 -3.63 4.95
CA HIS A 109 20.14 -4.80 4.08
C HIS A 109 21.11 -4.74 2.89
N PHE A 110 21.88 -3.65 2.77
CA PHE A 110 22.85 -3.46 1.71
C PHE A 110 24.27 -3.28 2.28
N ASN A 111 25.27 -3.65 1.48
CA ASN A 111 26.67 -3.41 1.76
C ASN A 111 27.05 -1.96 1.41
N ARG A 112 28.24 -1.51 1.86
CA ARG A 112 28.73 -0.16 1.60
C ARG A 112 28.97 0.14 0.11
N ASP A 113 29.22 -0.89 -0.69
CA ASP A 113 29.37 -0.80 -2.15
C ASP A 113 28.02 -0.81 -2.89
N GLY A 114 26.90 -0.81 -2.15
CA GLY A 114 25.55 -0.85 -2.70
C GLY A 114 25.05 -2.26 -3.02
N SER A 115 25.88 -3.30 -2.90
CA SER A 115 25.45 -4.68 -3.18
C SER A 115 24.45 -5.16 -2.13
N ARG A 116 23.51 -6.02 -2.55
CA ARG A 116 22.57 -6.67 -1.63
C ARG A 116 23.31 -7.62 -0.68
N LYS A 117 22.90 -7.66 0.60
CA LYS A 117 23.31 -8.72 1.53
C LYS A 117 22.56 -10.03 1.20
N PRO A 118 23.06 -11.20 1.64
CA PRO A 118 22.46 -12.51 1.31
C PRO A 118 20.97 -12.68 1.66
N GLY A 119 20.43 -11.87 2.58
CA GLY A 119 19.01 -11.90 2.95
C GLY A 119 18.05 -11.13 2.03
N VAL A 120 18.55 -10.47 0.97
CA VAL A 120 17.72 -9.77 -0.01
C VAL A 120 17.86 -10.43 -1.37
N SER A 121 16.84 -11.20 -1.73
CA SER A 121 16.70 -11.81 -3.06
C SER A 121 16.31 -10.76 -4.12
N LYS A 122 16.15 -11.19 -5.38
CA LYS A 122 15.61 -10.29 -6.42
C LYS A 122 14.13 -10.03 -6.17
N GLU A 123 13.40 -11.07 -5.81
CA GLU A 123 11.96 -11.07 -5.58
C GLU A 123 11.60 -10.15 -4.41
N SER A 124 12.28 -10.30 -3.26
CA SER A 124 12.07 -9.43 -2.10
C SER A 124 12.47 -7.97 -2.36
N LEU A 125 13.47 -7.71 -3.22
CA LEU A 125 13.80 -6.35 -3.66
C LEU A 125 12.65 -5.73 -4.45
N GLN A 126 12.09 -6.46 -5.41
CA GLN A 126 10.99 -5.95 -6.22
C GLN A 126 9.70 -5.79 -5.41
N GLU A 127 9.43 -6.74 -4.50
CA GLU A 127 8.31 -6.65 -3.58
C GLU A 127 8.43 -5.41 -2.68
N ALA A 128 9.59 -5.18 -2.06
CA ALA A 128 9.86 -3.99 -1.27
C ALA A 128 9.66 -2.70 -2.08
N TYR A 129 10.15 -2.66 -3.32
CA TYR A 129 9.96 -1.51 -4.22
C TYR A 129 8.48 -1.24 -4.50
N ARG A 130 7.72 -2.28 -4.85
CA ARG A 130 6.29 -2.16 -5.17
C ARG A 130 5.46 -1.73 -3.96
N HIS A 131 5.76 -2.25 -2.77
CA HIS A 131 5.11 -1.81 -1.53
C HIS A 131 5.50 -0.37 -1.16
N ALA A 132 6.77 0.02 -1.32
CA ALA A 132 7.19 1.41 -1.13
C ALA A 132 6.44 2.36 -2.07
N CYS A 133 6.24 1.98 -3.33
CA CYS A 133 5.41 2.74 -4.27
C CYS A 133 3.95 2.84 -3.80
N GLY A 134 3.33 1.72 -3.41
CA GLY A 134 1.93 1.67 -2.96
C GLY A 134 1.63 2.40 -1.67
N TYR A 135 2.66 2.67 -0.87
CA TYR A 135 2.57 3.46 0.37
C TYR A 135 3.18 4.86 0.25
N GLY A 136 3.61 5.27 -0.95
CA GLY A 136 4.15 6.60 -1.19
C GLY A 136 5.48 6.90 -0.48
N ALA A 137 6.28 5.87 -0.18
CA ALA A 137 7.56 5.98 0.51
C ALA A 137 8.66 6.49 -0.44
N THR A 138 8.56 7.75 -0.88
CA THR A 138 9.35 8.32 -1.98
C THR A 138 10.86 8.15 -1.78
N ARG A 139 11.37 8.33 -0.55
CA ARG A 139 12.81 8.20 -0.24
C ARG A 139 13.29 6.77 -0.43
N VAL A 140 12.49 5.81 0.04
CA VAL A 140 12.78 4.39 -0.16
C VAL A 140 12.65 4.00 -1.63
N VAL A 141 11.65 4.49 -2.35
CA VAL A 141 11.47 4.22 -3.80
C VAL A 141 12.71 4.64 -4.58
N GLU A 142 13.20 5.87 -4.35
CA GLU A 142 14.42 6.37 -5.00
C GLU A 142 15.63 5.48 -4.70
N PHE A 143 15.82 5.18 -3.41
CA PHE A 143 16.91 4.32 -2.95
C PHE A 143 16.85 2.93 -3.57
N LEU A 144 15.70 2.26 -3.57
CA LEU A 144 15.57 0.89 -4.10
C LEU A 144 15.83 0.85 -5.62
N LEU A 145 15.41 1.87 -6.37
CA LEU A 145 15.75 2.00 -7.79
C LEU A 145 17.26 2.16 -8.02
N GLU A 146 17.95 2.93 -7.17
CA GLU A 146 19.42 3.02 -7.21
C GLU A 146 20.11 1.70 -6.85
N ARG A 147 19.43 0.82 -6.09
CA ARG A 147 19.89 -0.53 -5.75
C ARG A 147 19.42 -1.61 -6.71
N GLY A 148 18.90 -1.23 -7.88
CA GLY A 148 18.57 -2.15 -8.97
C GLY A 148 17.17 -2.76 -8.89
N ALA A 149 16.24 -2.14 -8.16
CA ALA A 149 14.82 -2.42 -8.38
C ALA A 149 14.44 -2.10 -9.83
N ASP A 150 13.59 -2.93 -10.42
CA ASP A 150 13.25 -2.88 -11.84
C ASP A 150 11.88 -2.24 -11.98
N MET A 151 11.83 -1.06 -12.58
CA MET A 151 10.60 -0.30 -12.77
C MET A 151 9.59 -1.00 -13.72
N THR A 152 10.06 -1.97 -14.51
CA THR A 152 9.25 -2.72 -15.49
C THR A 152 8.68 -4.02 -14.91
N GLU A 153 9.20 -4.49 -13.77
CA GLU A 153 8.71 -5.70 -13.13
C GLU A 153 7.30 -5.51 -12.59
N HIS A 154 6.51 -6.58 -12.67
CA HIS A 154 5.09 -6.55 -12.36
C HIS A 154 4.63 -7.83 -11.67
N THR A 155 3.51 -7.71 -10.95
CA THR A 155 2.85 -8.87 -10.33
C THR A 155 2.28 -9.81 -11.38
N GLY A 156 1.77 -10.98 -10.95
CA GLY A 156 1.02 -11.90 -11.82
C GLY A 156 -0.21 -11.26 -12.47
N ASP A 157 -0.76 -10.22 -11.85
CA ASP A 157 -1.87 -9.42 -12.38
C ASP A 157 -1.41 -8.24 -13.26
N GLY A 158 -0.11 -8.13 -13.53
CA GLY A 158 0.47 -7.11 -14.40
C GLY A 158 0.63 -5.72 -13.77
N TYR A 159 0.54 -5.59 -12.45
CA TYR A 159 0.74 -4.31 -11.78
C TYR A 159 2.23 -4.01 -11.58
N THR A 160 2.71 -2.89 -12.14
CA THR A 160 4.07 -2.35 -11.89
C THR A 160 4.09 -1.41 -10.69
N GLY A 161 5.29 -1.05 -10.21
CA GLY A 161 5.44 -0.03 -9.15
C GLY A 161 4.72 1.29 -9.46
N THR A 162 4.68 1.73 -10.71
CA THR A 162 3.96 2.96 -11.12
C THR A 162 2.45 2.84 -10.93
N HIS A 163 1.85 1.66 -11.18
CA HIS A 163 0.43 1.43 -10.89
C HIS A 163 0.14 1.61 -9.40
N TYR A 164 0.96 1.03 -8.53
CA TYR A 164 0.79 1.18 -7.09
C TYR A 164 1.00 2.63 -6.63
N ALA A 165 1.97 3.35 -7.19
CA ALA A 165 2.23 4.75 -6.84
C ALA A 165 1.03 5.65 -7.17
N VAL A 166 0.41 5.51 -8.34
CA VAL A 166 -0.78 6.32 -8.70
C VAL A 166 -1.99 5.95 -7.84
N MET A 167 -2.17 4.68 -7.51
CA MET A 167 -3.26 4.23 -6.64
C MET A 167 -3.13 4.74 -5.20
N SER A 168 -1.90 4.98 -4.74
CA SER A 168 -1.63 5.55 -3.42
C SER A 168 -1.98 7.03 -3.28
N GLY A 169 -2.15 7.75 -4.40
CA GLY A 169 -2.28 9.21 -4.40
C GLY A 169 -0.98 9.96 -4.08
N SER A 170 0.17 9.29 -3.99
CA SER A 170 1.45 9.94 -3.68
C SER A 170 2.02 10.71 -4.87
N VAL A 171 1.68 12.00 -4.97
CA VAL A 171 2.13 12.93 -6.03
C VAL A 171 3.65 12.91 -6.19
N GLU A 172 4.39 12.97 -5.09
CA GLU A 172 5.86 13.05 -5.12
C GLU A 172 6.51 11.74 -5.57
N THR A 173 5.95 10.59 -5.18
CA THR A 173 6.40 9.28 -5.67
C THR A 173 6.13 9.15 -7.17
N VAL A 174 4.95 9.57 -7.63
CA VAL A 174 4.62 9.56 -9.08
C VAL A 174 5.59 10.45 -9.85
N LYS A 175 5.82 11.70 -9.42
CA LYS A 175 6.78 12.60 -10.08
C LYS A 175 8.20 12.02 -10.11
N LEU A 176 8.65 11.39 -9.02
CA LEU A 176 9.93 10.70 -8.98
C LEU A 176 10.02 9.61 -10.05
N LEU A 177 9.01 8.75 -10.13
CA LEU A 177 8.97 7.69 -11.13
C LEU A 177 8.97 8.26 -12.54
N LEU A 178 8.13 9.26 -12.84
CA LEU A 178 8.04 9.88 -14.17
C LEU A 178 9.35 10.49 -14.65
N ARG A 179 10.18 11.06 -13.76
CA ARG A 179 11.53 11.53 -14.12
C ARG A 179 12.44 10.41 -14.63
N ARG A 180 12.12 9.15 -14.33
CA ARG A 180 12.84 7.96 -14.81
C ARG A 180 12.12 7.24 -15.96
N ASN A 181 11.11 7.87 -16.56
CA ASN A 181 10.41 7.42 -17.77
C ASN A 181 9.85 5.97 -17.66
N PRO A 182 8.92 5.71 -16.71
CA PRO A 182 8.34 4.39 -16.53
C PRO A 182 7.49 4.02 -17.75
N PRO A 183 7.25 2.72 -17.99
CA PRO A 183 6.20 2.30 -18.91
C PRO A 183 4.83 2.75 -18.39
N LEU A 184 4.13 3.60 -19.16
CA LEU A 184 2.79 4.10 -18.82
C LEU A 184 1.67 3.26 -19.44
N GLU A 185 1.96 2.66 -20.61
CA GLU A 185 1.03 1.83 -21.37
C GLU A 185 1.12 0.33 -21.02
N GLY A 186 1.94 -0.02 -20.02
CA GLY A 186 1.94 -1.36 -19.45
C GLY A 186 0.54 -1.69 -18.93
N LYS A 187 -0.04 -2.81 -19.40
CA LYS A 187 -1.41 -3.20 -19.04
C LYS A 187 -1.42 -4.28 -17.98
N THR A 188 -2.30 -4.13 -17.01
CA THR A 188 -2.70 -5.22 -16.11
C THR A 188 -3.38 -6.34 -16.89
N THR A 189 -3.60 -7.49 -16.24
CA THR A 189 -4.38 -8.61 -16.81
C THR A 189 -5.80 -8.23 -17.22
N HIS A 190 -6.32 -7.12 -16.70
CA HIS A 190 -7.62 -6.53 -17.04
C HIS A 190 -7.54 -5.51 -18.19
N GLY A 191 -6.38 -5.39 -18.85
CA GLY A 191 -6.15 -4.45 -19.95
C GLY A 191 -6.07 -2.98 -19.52
N ARG A 192 -5.80 -2.70 -18.24
CA ARG A 192 -5.82 -1.33 -17.69
C ARG A 192 -4.42 -0.74 -17.60
N SER A 193 -4.26 0.50 -18.06
CA SER A 193 -3.00 1.25 -18.03
C SER A 193 -2.80 2.01 -16.71
N VAL A 194 -1.63 2.63 -16.54
CA VAL A 194 -1.34 3.48 -15.38
C VAL A 194 -2.34 4.64 -15.27
N LEU A 195 -2.64 5.33 -16.38
CA LEU A 195 -3.62 6.42 -16.39
C LEU A 195 -5.01 5.93 -15.97
N PHE A 196 -5.44 4.75 -16.44
CA PHE A 196 -6.73 4.19 -16.03
C PHE A 196 -6.82 4.02 -14.51
N HIS A 197 -5.77 3.47 -13.87
CA HIS A 197 -5.77 3.30 -12.42
C HIS A 197 -5.75 4.63 -11.66
N ALA A 198 -5.05 5.65 -12.16
CA ALA A 198 -5.10 6.99 -11.57
C ALA A 198 -6.52 7.58 -11.61
N LEU A 199 -7.22 7.44 -12.74
CA LEU A 199 -8.60 7.93 -12.87
C LEU A 199 -9.58 7.14 -12.00
N TRP A 200 -9.46 5.81 -11.96
CA TRP A 200 -10.30 4.98 -11.12
C TRP A 200 -10.12 5.30 -9.64
N SER A 201 -8.86 5.43 -9.18
CA SER A 201 -8.57 5.82 -7.81
C SER A 201 -9.12 7.20 -7.48
N ALA A 202 -9.13 8.15 -8.42
CA ALA A 202 -9.76 9.46 -8.21
C ALA A 202 -11.28 9.39 -7.96
N THR A 203 -11.98 8.33 -8.38
CA THR A 203 -13.42 8.17 -8.08
C THR A 203 -13.71 7.75 -6.64
N ARG A 204 -12.70 7.25 -5.93
CA ARG A 204 -12.84 6.66 -4.58
C ARG A 204 -11.93 7.29 -3.53
N GLY A 205 -10.93 8.06 -3.97
CA GLY A 205 -9.88 8.63 -3.13
C GLY A 205 -9.96 10.15 -3.00
N ASP A 206 -8.90 10.72 -2.44
CA ASP A 206 -8.73 12.16 -2.32
C ASP A 206 -8.55 12.82 -3.69
N LEU A 207 -9.49 13.70 -4.04
CA LEU A 207 -9.53 14.41 -5.31
C LEU A 207 -8.32 15.34 -5.49
N ASP A 208 -7.88 16.00 -4.41
CA ASP A 208 -6.80 16.99 -4.46
C ASP A 208 -5.44 16.33 -4.77
N ALA A 209 -5.30 15.05 -4.39
CA ALA A 209 -4.12 14.26 -4.69
C ALA A 209 -4.07 13.76 -6.15
N HIS A 210 -5.21 13.41 -6.74
CA HIS A 210 -5.22 12.70 -8.03
C HIS A 210 -5.20 13.62 -9.25
N VAL A 211 -5.75 14.83 -9.19
CA VAL A 211 -5.65 15.81 -10.30
C VAL A 211 -4.20 16.05 -10.73
N PRO A 212 -3.25 16.41 -9.84
CA PRO A 212 -1.86 16.64 -10.25
C PRO A 212 -1.16 15.36 -10.74
N ILE A 213 -1.57 14.18 -10.27
CA ILE A 213 -1.07 12.89 -10.79
C ILE A 213 -1.49 12.69 -12.24
N ILE A 214 -2.77 12.90 -12.54
CA ILE A 214 -3.32 12.74 -13.88
C ILE A 214 -2.69 13.74 -14.85
N GLU A 215 -2.55 15.01 -14.44
CA GLU A 215 -1.84 16.02 -15.23
C GLU A 215 -0.39 15.60 -15.52
N ALA A 216 0.32 15.10 -14.51
CA ALA A 216 1.70 14.65 -14.68
C ALA A 216 1.82 13.44 -15.62
N LEU A 217 0.88 12.49 -15.56
CA LEU A 217 0.84 11.33 -16.46
C LEU A 217 0.61 11.76 -17.92
N ILE A 218 -0.37 12.63 -18.16
CA ILE A 218 -0.67 13.15 -19.51
C ILE A 218 0.54 13.94 -20.05
N ALA A 219 1.15 14.78 -19.21
CA ALA A 219 2.35 15.53 -19.59
C ALA A 219 3.55 14.63 -19.89
N ALA A 220 3.64 13.45 -19.23
CA ALA A 220 4.64 12.42 -19.50
C ALA A 220 4.29 11.54 -20.72
N GLY A 221 3.18 11.79 -21.41
CA GLY A 221 2.80 11.11 -22.64
C GLY A 221 1.91 9.88 -22.45
N ALA A 222 1.25 9.72 -21.30
CA ALA A 222 0.23 8.68 -21.15
C ALA A 222 -0.90 8.87 -22.18
N GLU A 223 -1.34 7.77 -22.79
CA GLU A 223 -2.41 7.80 -23.78
C GLU A 223 -3.76 8.13 -23.12
N VAL A 224 -4.34 9.27 -23.48
CA VAL A 224 -5.70 9.65 -23.06
C VAL A 224 -6.70 8.87 -23.92
N PRO A 225 -7.63 8.11 -23.31
CA PRO A 225 -8.60 7.33 -24.08
C PRO A 225 -9.58 8.26 -24.81
N GLU A 226 -10.07 7.84 -25.97
CA GLU A 226 -11.09 8.59 -26.75
C GLU A 226 -12.35 8.86 -25.92
N LYS A 227 -12.70 7.94 -25.01
CA LYS A 227 -13.81 8.08 -24.08
C LYS A 227 -13.46 7.55 -22.70
N HIS A 228 -14.08 8.15 -21.67
CA HIS A 228 -13.89 7.77 -20.27
C HIS A 228 -15.24 7.83 -19.53
N PRO A 229 -15.38 7.17 -18.38
CA PRO A 229 -16.60 7.21 -17.59
C PRO A 229 -16.56 8.50 -16.74
N PRO A 230 -17.70 9.00 -16.24
CA PRO A 230 -17.67 10.14 -15.33
C PRO A 230 -16.74 9.88 -14.13
N VAL A 231 -15.78 10.78 -13.89
CA VAL A 231 -14.89 10.77 -12.72
C VAL A 231 -15.36 11.85 -11.74
N ASN A 232 -15.25 13.12 -12.18
CA ASN A 232 -15.78 14.33 -11.55
C ASN A 232 -15.53 15.52 -12.49
N ALA A 233 -16.23 16.63 -12.28
CA ALA A 233 -16.17 17.79 -13.17
C ALA A 233 -14.76 18.31 -13.47
N THR A 234 -13.84 18.29 -12.52
CA THR A 234 -12.46 18.76 -12.72
C THR A 234 -11.66 17.82 -13.62
N ILE A 235 -11.72 16.52 -13.34
CA ILE A 235 -10.98 15.51 -14.12
C ILE A 235 -11.62 15.30 -15.49
N ASP A 236 -12.94 15.31 -15.58
CA ASP A 236 -13.68 15.18 -16.84
C ASP A 236 -13.29 16.33 -17.79
N ALA A 237 -13.34 17.57 -17.29
CA ALA A 237 -12.89 18.74 -18.05
C ALA A 237 -11.40 18.68 -18.43
N LEU A 238 -10.54 18.17 -17.55
CA LEU A 238 -9.12 17.95 -17.86
C LEU A 238 -8.98 16.99 -19.05
N LEU A 239 -9.62 15.83 -19.02
CA LEU A 239 -9.55 14.82 -20.08
C LEU A 239 -10.16 15.31 -21.40
N GLU A 240 -11.24 16.09 -21.34
CA GLU A 240 -11.89 16.68 -22.53
C GLU A 240 -10.96 17.64 -23.28
N ARG A 241 -10.12 18.42 -22.57
CA ARG A 241 -9.07 19.24 -23.20
C ARG A 241 -8.04 18.41 -23.98
N HIS A 242 -7.92 17.13 -23.66
CA HIS A 242 -7.04 16.18 -24.33
C HIS A 242 -7.78 15.24 -25.30
N GLY A 243 -9.00 15.61 -25.72
CA GLY A 243 -9.74 14.90 -26.78
C GLY A 243 -10.52 13.68 -26.30
N SER A 244 -10.64 13.48 -24.99
CA SER A 244 -11.56 12.48 -24.45
C SER A 244 -13.00 13.01 -24.40
N ARG A 245 -13.98 12.12 -24.33
CA ARG A 245 -15.38 12.47 -24.05
C ARG A 245 -15.92 11.64 -22.90
N THR A 246 -16.66 12.27 -22.00
CA THR A 246 -17.35 11.56 -20.93
C THR A 246 -18.50 10.74 -21.52
N ASP A 247 -18.54 9.44 -21.20
CA ASP A 247 -19.57 8.48 -21.64
C ASP A 247 -20.17 7.79 -20.41
N SER A 248 -21.38 8.18 -20.02
CA SER A 248 -22.08 7.61 -18.86
C SER A 248 -22.48 6.13 -19.05
N ASN A 249 -22.39 5.59 -20.27
CA ASN A 249 -22.59 4.16 -20.53
C ASN A 249 -21.29 3.36 -20.49
N TRP A 250 -20.14 4.02 -20.25
CA TRP A 250 -18.88 3.33 -20.01
C TRP A 250 -18.73 3.10 -18.51
N HIS A 251 -18.37 1.88 -18.14
CA HIS A 251 -18.16 1.49 -16.76
C HIS A 251 -16.69 1.12 -16.53
N TRP A 252 -16.18 1.41 -15.34
CA TRP A 252 -14.80 1.12 -14.95
C TRP A 252 -14.48 -0.38 -15.04
N PHE A 253 -15.45 -1.22 -14.73
CA PHE A 253 -15.36 -2.67 -14.89
C PHE A 253 -16.56 -3.14 -15.70
N ASN A 254 -16.48 -4.34 -16.28
CA ASN A 254 -17.56 -4.94 -17.06
C ASN A 254 -18.74 -5.34 -16.15
N GLU A 255 -19.38 -4.36 -15.53
CA GLU A 255 -20.66 -4.47 -14.82
C GLU A 255 -21.78 -3.87 -15.68
#